data_AF-A0A510K5K6-F1
#
_entry.id   AF-A0A510K5K6-F1
#
_cell.length_a   1.000
_cell.length_b   1.000
_cell.length_c   1.000
_cell.angle_alpha   90.00
_cell.angle_beta   90.00
_cell.angle_gamma   90.00
#
_symmetry.space_group_name_H-M   'P 1'
#
loop_
_entity.id
_entity.type
_entity.pdbx_description
1 polymer ?
#
loop_
_entity_poly.entity_id
_entity_poly.type
_entity_poly.pdbx_seq_one_letter_code
_entity_poly.pdbx_strand_id
1 'polypeptide(L)'
;MKIAEALILRADIQKRIAQLKVRLNNNAKVQENEEPTEDPEFLLAELENLISQLNDLIVKINRTNTLSKVDGISLVELIAKKDTLSQKAGIFREFIEIASQKVNLYSTTEIKVFSTVNVSELQKKLDKLSKEIRETDTKLQQANWTIDLVEE
;
A
#
# COMPACT_ATOMS: atom_id res chain seq x y z
N MET A 1 -14.66 12.50 -12.50
CA MET A 1 -14.21 11.21 -11.92
C MET A 1 -14.08 11.38 -10.41
N LYS A 2 -14.47 10.41 -9.58
CA LYS A 2 -14.22 10.44 -8.12
C LYS A 2 -12.77 10.10 -7.81
N ILE A 3 -12.24 10.54 -6.65
CA ILE A 3 -10.90 10.12 -6.19
C ILE A 3 -10.80 8.60 -6.11
N ALA A 4 -11.84 7.91 -5.63
CA ALA A 4 -11.88 6.45 -5.56
C ALA A 4 -11.66 5.79 -6.93
N GLU A 5 -12.34 6.29 -7.97
CA GLU A 5 -12.18 5.79 -9.34
C GLU A 5 -10.77 6.06 -9.87
N ALA A 6 -10.21 7.25 -9.59
CA ALA A 6 -8.85 7.60 -9.96
C ALA A 6 -7.81 6.69 -9.27
N LEU A 7 -8.01 6.35 -7.99
CA LEU A 7 -7.16 5.42 -7.26
C LEU A 7 -7.22 4.00 -7.84
N ILE A 8 -8.41 3.54 -8.24
CA ILE A 8 -8.59 2.23 -8.92
C ILE A 8 -7.88 2.24 -10.27
N LEU A 9 -8.08 3.28 -11.08
CA LEU A 9 -7.43 3.42 -12.38
C LEU A 9 -5.91 3.45 -12.25
N ARG A 10 -5.38 4.14 -11.23
CA ARG A 10 -3.94 4.15 -10.92
C ARG A 10 -3.41 2.75 -10.64
N ALA A 11 -4.13 1.96 -9.84
CA ALA A 11 -3.73 0.59 -9.53
C ALA A 11 -3.77 -0.31 -10.77
N ASP A 12 -4.78 -0.14 -11.63
CA ASP A 12 -4.90 -0.89 -12.88
C ASP A 12 -3.76 -0.56 -13.86
N ILE A 13 -3.47 0.73 -14.06
CA ILE A 13 -2.33 1.18 -14.90
C ILE A 13 -1.01 0.61 -14.37
N GLN A 14 -0.77 0.66 -13.05
CA GLN A 14 0.43 0.08 -12.44
C GLN A 14 0.53 -1.43 -12.69
N LYS A 15 -0.58 -2.16 -12.61
CA LYS A 15 -0.63 -3.58 -12.92
C LYS A 15 -0.32 -3.85 -14.39
N ARG A 16 -0.87 -3.06 -15.31
CA ARG A 16 -0.61 -3.17 -16.75
C ARG A 16 0.85 -2.87 -17.08
N ILE A 17 1.46 -1.87 -16.44
CA ILE A 17 2.90 -1.58 -16.55
C ILE A 17 3.73 -2.77 -16.06
N ALA A 18 3.36 -3.39 -14.94
CA ALA A 18 4.06 -4.57 -14.43
C ALA A 18 3.96 -5.77 -15.39
N GLN A 19 2.81 -5.96 -16.06
CA GLN A 19 2.62 -6.98 -17.10
C GLN A 19 3.45 -6.68 -18.36
N LEU A 20 3.47 -5.42 -18.83
CA LEU A 20 4.29 -5.00 -19.95
C LEU A 20 5.78 -5.20 -19.67
N LYS A 21 6.24 -4.94 -18.45
CA LYS A 21 7.62 -5.23 -18.05
C LYS A 21 7.98 -6.70 -18.29
N VAL A 22 7.08 -7.63 -17.95
CA VAL A 22 7.31 -9.07 -18.18
C VAL A 22 7.32 -9.38 -19.68
N ARG A 23 6.36 -8.85 -20.46
CA ARG A 23 6.29 -9.04 -21.92
C ARG A 23 7.52 -8.50 -22.63
N LEU A 24 7.97 -7.29 -22.28
CA LEU A 24 9.19 -6.68 -22.81
C LEU A 24 10.43 -7.54 -22.50
N ASN A 25 10.57 -8.02 -21.26
CA ASN A 25 11.70 -8.88 -20.89
C ASN A 25 11.70 -10.20 -21.66
N ASN A 26 10.52 -10.78 -21.92
CA ASN A 26 10.40 -12.02 -22.67
C ASN A 26 10.73 -11.85 -24.16
N ASN A 27 10.44 -10.67 -24.74
CA ASN A 27 10.73 -10.34 -26.13
C ASN A 27 12.06 -9.59 -26.31
N ALA A 28 12.89 -9.48 -25.25
CA ALA A 28 14.14 -8.74 -25.30
C ALA A 28 15.25 -9.45 -26.10
N LYS A 29 15.14 -10.77 -26.30
CA LYS A 29 16.10 -11.59 -27.02
C LYS A 29 15.36 -12.67 -27.79
N VAL A 30 15.81 -12.94 -29.00
CA VAL A 30 15.32 -14.03 -29.86
C VAL A 30 16.50 -14.83 -30.39
N GLN A 31 16.28 -16.09 -30.75
CA GLN A 31 17.33 -16.90 -31.39
C GLN A 31 17.51 -16.49 -32.86
N GLU A 32 18.61 -16.93 -33.46
CA GLU A 32 18.86 -16.72 -34.88
C GLU A 32 17.73 -17.36 -35.70
N ASN A 33 17.08 -16.55 -36.55
CA ASN A 33 15.91 -16.92 -37.37
C ASN A 33 14.56 -17.08 -36.62
N GLU A 34 14.46 -16.61 -35.37
CA GLU A 34 13.18 -16.46 -34.67
C GLU A 34 12.73 -14.99 -34.64
N GLU A 35 11.44 -14.75 -34.83
CA GLU A 35 10.83 -13.44 -34.62
C GLU A 35 10.35 -13.31 -33.16
N PRO A 36 10.38 -12.09 -32.59
CA PRO A 36 9.76 -11.84 -31.30
C PRO A 36 8.29 -12.25 -31.34
N THR A 37 7.79 -12.81 -30.23
CA THR A 37 6.36 -13.14 -30.12
C THR A 37 5.49 -11.88 -30.22
N GLU A 38 6.06 -10.73 -29.83
CA GLU A 38 5.43 -9.43 -29.88
C GLU A 38 6.44 -8.35 -30.27
N ASP A 39 6.00 -7.32 -30.99
CA ASP A 39 6.85 -6.20 -31.40
C ASP A 39 7.34 -5.38 -30.19
N PRO A 40 8.66 -5.40 -29.87
CA PRO A 40 9.21 -4.65 -28.74
C PRO A 40 9.04 -3.13 -28.89
N GLU A 41 9.07 -2.58 -30.11
CA GLU A 41 8.90 -1.13 -30.31
C GLU A 41 7.48 -0.70 -29.97
N PHE A 42 6.48 -1.50 -30.37
CA PHE A 42 5.08 -1.27 -29.98
C PHE A 42 4.89 -1.34 -28.46
N LEU A 43 5.48 -2.34 -27.81
CA LEU A 43 5.40 -2.50 -26.35
C LEU A 43 6.08 -1.34 -25.59
N LEU A 44 7.18 -0.80 -26.13
CA LEU A 44 7.85 0.39 -25.58
C LEU A 44 6.99 1.64 -25.71
N ALA A 45 6.37 1.87 -26.88
CA ALA A 45 5.45 2.99 -27.08
C ALA A 45 4.22 2.89 -26.16
N GLU A 46 3.68 1.68 -25.98
CA GLU A 46 2.58 1.43 -25.03
C GLU A 46 3.00 1.75 -23.59
N LEU A 47 4.22 1.36 -23.20
CA LEU A 47 4.78 1.66 -21.88
C LEU A 47 4.91 3.18 -21.65
N GLU A 48 5.46 3.93 -22.60
CA GLU A 48 5.60 5.39 -22.49
C GLU A 48 4.24 6.07 -22.30
N ASN A 49 3.25 5.66 -23.08
CA ASN A 49 1.89 6.20 -22.97
C ASN A 49 1.28 5.91 -21.58
N LEU A 50 1.43 4.68 -21.07
CA LEU A 50 0.92 4.32 -19.74
C LEU A 50 1.66 5.05 -18.62
N ILE A 51 2.97 5.27 -18.74
CA ILE A 51 3.74 6.06 -17.77
C ILE A 51 3.26 7.51 -17.76
N SER A 52 3.02 8.10 -18.93
CA SER A 52 2.50 9.47 -19.04
C SER A 52 1.12 9.60 -18.37
N GLN A 53 0.21 8.66 -18.66
CA GLN A 53 -1.11 8.61 -18.03
C GLN A 53 -1.03 8.41 -16.51
N LEU A 54 -0.13 7.54 -16.04
CA LEU A 54 0.10 7.33 -14.62
C LEU A 54 0.57 8.63 -13.93
N ASN A 55 1.47 9.37 -14.56
CA ASN A 55 1.98 10.63 -14.03
C ASN A 55 0.87 11.69 -13.89
N ASP A 56 0.07 11.89 -14.95
CA ASP A 56 -1.08 12.81 -14.93
C ASP A 56 -2.06 12.46 -13.80
N LEU A 57 -2.38 11.18 -13.66
CA LEU A 57 -3.30 10.69 -12.64
C LEU A 57 -2.76 10.92 -11.21
N ILE A 58 -1.46 10.69 -11.00
CA ILE A 58 -0.80 10.95 -9.71
C ILE A 58 -0.87 12.44 -9.35
N VAL A 59 -0.60 13.32 -10.31
CA VAL A 59 -0.66 14.77 -10.09
C VAL A 59 -2.07 15.20 -9.69
N LYS A 60 -3.10 14.75 -10.42
CA LYS A 60 -4.50 15.06 -10.13
C LYS A 60 -4.94 14.55 -8.76
N ILE A 61 -4.57 13.31 -8.41
CA ILE A 61 -4.87 12.73 -7.09
C ILE A 61 -4.21 13.56 -5.99
N ASN A 62 -2.93 13.88 -6.12
CA ASN A 62 -2.21 14.64 -5.10
C ASN A 62 -2.78 16.04 -4.91
N ARG A 63 -3.09 16.74 -6.01
CA ARG A 63 -3.75 18.05 -5.96
C ARG A 63 -5.09 17.98 -5.23
N THR A 64 -5.92 17.01 -5.60
CA THR A 64 -7.24 16.82 -4.97
C THR A 64 -7.08 16.52 -3.48
N ASN A 65 -6.13 15.67 -3.09
CA ASN A 65 -5.86 15.34 -1.69
C ASN A 65 -5.44 16.57 -0.87
N THR A 66 -4.62 17.46 -1.44
CA THR A 66 -4.18 18.70 -0.77
C THR A 66 -5.30 19.73 -0.64
N LEU A 67 -6.18 19.84 -1.65
CA LEU A 67 -7.28 20.81 -1.65
C LEU A 67 -8.47 20.37 -0.79
N SER A 68 -8.63 19.05 -0.60
CA SER A 68 -9.81 18.50 0.06
C SER A 68 -9.67 18.41 1.58
N LYS A 69 -10.74 18.76 2.28
CA LYS A 69 -10.86 18.65 3.73
C LYS A 69 -12.07 17.80 4.11
N VAL A 70 -11.88 16.96 5.13
CA VAL A 70 -12.89 16.07 5.69
C VAL A 70 -12.97 16.36 7.19
N ASP A 71 -14.14 16.73 7.69
CA ASP A 71 -14.35 17.11 9.11
C ASP A 71 -13.36 18.19 9.61
N GLY A 72 -12.96 19.12 8.73
CA GLY A 72 -12.01 20.20 9.04
C GLY A 72 -10.54 19.80 9.00
N ILE A 73 -10.22 18.51 8.79
CA ILE A 73 -8.87 17.97 8.67
C ILE A 73 -8.54 17.76 7.18
N SER A 74 -7.30 18.04 6.77
CA SER A 74 -6.89 17.82 5.38
C SER A 74 -6.83 16.32 5.06
N LEU A 75 -7.19 15.92 3.84
CA LEU A 75 -7.16 14.50 3.47
C LEU A 75 -5.74 13.91 3.56
N VAL A 76 -4.72 14.71 3.24
CA VAL A 76 -3.30 14.36 3.44
C VAL A 76 -2.97 14.07 4.91
N GLU A 77 -3.49 14.87 5.84
CA GLU A 77 -3.27 14.65 7.27
C GLU A 77 -3.94 13.35 7.74
N LEU A 78 -5.13 13.04 7.20
CA LEU A 78 -5.83 11.80 7.50
C LEU A 78 -5.07 10.57 6.99
N ILE A 79 -4.48 10.66 5.79
CA ILE A 79 -3.60 9.62 5.23
C ILE A 79 -2.36 9.45 6.12
N ALA A 80 -1.67 10.54 6.46
CA ALA A 80 -0.48 10.49 7.32
C ALA A 80 -0.80 9.90 8.71
N LYS A 81 -1.96 10.23 9.28
CA LYS A 81 -2.44 9.65 10.54
C LYS A 81 -2.66 8.14 10.39
N LYS A 82 -3.31 7.70 9.31
CA LYS A 82 -3.50 6.26 9.04
C LYS A 82 -2.16 5.53 8.91
N ASP A 83 -1.21 6.08 8.16
CA ASP A 83 0.08 5.43 7.88
C ASP A 83 0.91 5.29 9.16
N THR A 84 0.99 6.36 9.96
CA THR A 84 1.72 6.35 11.24
C THR A 84 1.08 5.40 12.26
N LEU A 85 -0.26 5.36 12.34
CA LEU A 85 -0.97 4.39 13.18
C LEU A 85 -0.73 2.95 12.71
N SER A 86 -0.73 2.72 11.39
CA SER A 86 -0.51 1.39 10.81
C SER A 86 0.91 0.90 11.05
N GLN A 87 1.91 1.77 10.89
CA GLN A 87 3.30 1.46 11.21
C GLN A 87 3.47 1.14 12.70
N LYS A 88 2.88 1.96 13.58
CA LYS A 88 2.88 1.70 15.03
C LYS A 88 2.23 0.36 15.35
N ALA A 89 1.06 0.06 14.79
CA ALA A 89 0.39 -1.21 15.01
C ALA A 89 1.20 -2.41 14.49
N GLY A 90 1.91 -2.26 13.37
CA GLY A 90 2.82 -3.26 12.83
C GLY A 90 3.95 -3.61 13.80
N ILE A 91 4.66 -2.60 14.30
CA ILE A 91 5.75 -2.77 15.27
C ILE A 91 5.24 -3.42 16.56
N PHE A 92 4.10 -2.95 17.09
CA PHE A 92 3.51 -3.54 18.30
C PHE A 92 3.09 -5.00 18.07
N ARG A 93 2.55 -5.34 16.91
CA ARG A 93 2.15 -6.71 16.58
C ARG A 93 3.37 -7.64 16.54
N GLU A 94 4.42 -7.25 15.82
CA GLU A 94 5.66 -8.01 15.74
C GLU A 94 6.32 -8.18 17.11
N PHE A 95 6.38 -7.10 17.90
CA PHE A 95 6.94 -7.14 19.25
C PHE A 95 6.13 -8.04 20.19
N ILE A 96 4.79 -7.98 20.14
CA ILE A 96 3.92 -8.86 20.92
C ILE A 96 4.10 -10.32 20.50
N GLU A 97 4.21 -10.58 19.21
CA GLU A 97 4.41 -11.93 18.67
C GLU A 97 5.70 -12.53 19.25
N ILE A 98 6.83 -11.84 19.13
CA ILE A 98 8.13 -12.25 19.67
C ILE A 98 8.05 -12.38 21.20
N ALA A 99 7.46 -11.41 21.89
CA ALA A 99 7.33 -11.46 23.35
C ALA A 99 6.40 -12.57 23.84
N SER A 100 5.49 -13.07 23.01
CA SER A 100 4.55 -14.15 23.34
C SER A 100 5.09 -15.55 23.00
N GLN A 101 6.14 -15.64 22.19
CA GLN A 101 6.75 -16.91 21.83
C GLN A 101 7.32 -17.60 23.08
N LYS A 102 6.79 -18.79 23.37
CA LYS A 102 7.33 -19.65 24.43
C LYS A 102 8.52 -20.41 23.87
N VAL A 103 9.68 -20.27 24.51
CA VAL A 103 10.82 -21.14 24.24
C VAL A 103 10.51 -22.52 24.81
N ASN A 104 10.40 -23.54 23.96
CA ASN A 104 10.26 -24.93 24.40
C ASN A 104 11.60 -25.39 24.97
N LEU A 105 11.61 -25.62 26.28
CA LEU A 105 12.78 -26.16 26.98
C LEU A 105 12.74 -27.68 26.88
N TYR A 106 13.83 -28.30 26.41
CA TYR A 106 13.96 -29.76 26.31
C TYR A 106 14.52 -30.37 27.61
N SER A 107 15.15 -29.56 28.46
CA SER A 107 15.75 -30.01 29.73
C SER A 107 15.44 -29.05 30.89
N THR A 108 15.34 -29.59 32.11
CA THR A 108 15.11 -28.83 33.34
C THR A 108 16.30 -27.97 33.77
N THR A 109 17.47 -28.16 33.15
CA THR A 109 18.69 -27.36 33.34
C THR A 109 18.78 -26.12 32.44
N GLU A 110 17.86 -25.93 31.49
CA GLU A 110 17.88 -24.77 30.59
C GLU A 110 17.33 -23.50 31.26
N ILE A 111 17.91 -22.34 30.90
CA ILE A 111 17.53 -21.04 31.45
C ILE A 111 16.14 -20.66 30.92
N LYS A 112 15.19 -20.44 31.83
CA LYS A 112 13.84 -19.98 31.50
C LYS A 112 13.89 -18.58 30.88
N VAL A 113 13.34 -18.43 29.69
CA VAL A 113 13.17 -17.13 29.02
C VAL A 113 11.80 -16.57 29.40
N PHE A 114 11.79 -15.37 29.99
CA PHE A 114 10.56 -14.66 30.34
C PHE A 114 10.39 -13.44 29.44
N SER A 115 9.15 -13.12 29.11
CA SER A 115 8.81 -11.87 28.45
C SER A 115 9.15 -10.70 29.37
N THR A 116 9.84 -9.69 28.83
CA THR A 116 10.19 -8.46 29.58
C THR A 116 9.02 -7.50 29.74
N VAL A 117 7.88 -7.80 29.12
CA VAL A 117 6.71 -6.94 29.01
C VAL A 117 5.41 -7.67 29.30
N ASN A 118 4.40 -6.93 29.76
CA ASN A 118 3.05 -7.46 29.91
C ASN A 118 2.36 -7.56 28.54
N VAL A 119 2.38 -8.76 27.97
CA VAL A 119 1.78 -9.06 26.65
C VAL A 119 0.29 -8.74 26.64
N SER A 120 -0.45 -8.98 27.72
CA SER A 120 -1.91 -8.76 27.77
C SER A 120 -2.28 -7.27 27.68
N GLU A 121 -1.53 -6.40 28.36
CA GLU A 121 -1.75 -4.95 28.28
C GLU A 121 -1.38 -4.38 26.91
N LEU A 122 -0.32 -4.90 26.29
CA LEU A 122 0.10 -4.50 24.95
C LEU A 122 -0.91 -4.96 23.89
N GLN A 123 -1.49 -6.16 24.03
CA GLN A 123 -2.58 -6.63 23.18
C GLN A 123 -3.80 -5.72 23.26
N LYS A 124 -4.24 -5.31 24.47
CA LYS A 124 -5.34 -4.35 24.62
C LYS A 124 -5.05 -3.00 23.96
N LYS A 125 -3.80 -2.54 23.99
CA LYS A 125 -3.38 -1.31 23.28
C LYS A 125 -3.42 -1.51 21.76
N LEU A 126 -2.98 -2.67 21.27
CA LEU A 126 -3.05 -3.04 19.86
C LEU A 126 -4.50 -3.13 19.35
N ASP A 127 -5.42 -3.67 20.16
CA ASP A 127 -6.85 -3.74 19.80
C ASP A 127 -7.46 -2.34 19.65
N LYS A 128 -7.15 -1.42 20.58
CA LYS A 128 -7.57 -0.02 20.49
C LYS A 128 -7.00 0.66 19.24
N LEU A 129 -5.71 0.50 18.97
CA LEU A 129 -5.08 1.02 17.75
C LEU A 129 -5.72 0.45 16.48
N SER A 130 -6.02 -0.85 16.47
CA SER A 130 -6.66 -1.52 15.34
C SER A 130 -8.10 -1.05 15.13
N LYS A 131 -8.79 -0.62 16.18
CA LYS A 131 -10.11 0.02 16.08
C LYS A 131 -9.99 1.43 15.48
N GLU A 132 -9.07 2.25 15.98
CA GLU A 132 -8.84 3.62 15.47
C GLU A 132 -8.42 3.61 14.00
N ILE A 133 -7.57 2.65 13.58
CA ILE A 133 -7.18 2.48 12.17
C ILE A 133 -8.42 2.19 11.31
N ARG A 134 -9.30 1.27 11.73
CA ARG A 134 -10.51 0.92 10.97
C ARG A 134 -11.48 2.09 10.84
N GLU A 135 -11.69 2.85 11.90
CA GLU A 135 -12.53 4.05 11.88
C GLU A 135 -11.95 5.13 10.96
N THR A 136 -10.64 5.36 11.05
CA THR A 136 -9.93 6.33 10.19
C THR A 136 -9.98 5.91 8.72
N ASP A 137 -9.77 4.63 8.43
CA ASP A 137 -9.82 4.08 7.07
C ASP A 137 -11.23 4.15 6.48
N THR A 138 -12.26 3.86 7.27
CA THR A 138 -13.65 3.96 6.83
C THR A 138 -14.00 5.39 6.43
N LYS A 139 -13.58 6.38 7.22
CA LYS A 139 -13.74 7.81 6.90
C LYS A 139 -12.98 8.20 5.64
N LEU A 140 -11.73 7.74 5.50
CA LEU A 140 -10.93 7.98 4.31
C LEU A 140 -11.61 7.41 3.06
N GLN A 141 -12.13 6.18 3.12
CA GLN A 141 -12.83 5.56 2.00
C GLN A 141 -14.10 6.34 1.64
N GLN A 142 -14.90 6.72 2.63
CA GLN A 142 -16.08 7.54 2.40
C GLN A 142 -15.73 8.87 1.72
N ALA A 143 -14.65 9.53 2.16
CA ALA A 143 -14.16 10.74 1.54
C ALA A 143 -13.74 10.52 0.08
N ASN A 144 -13.00 9.44 -0.21
CA ASN A 144 -12.57 9.10 -1.57
C ASN A 144 -13.75 8.91 -2.55
N TRP A 145 -14.89 8.39 -2.07
CA TRP A 145 -16.11 8.22 -2.87
C TRP A 145 -16.96 9.49 -2.98
N THR A 146 -16.79 10.43 -2.06
CA THR A 146 -17.57 11.68 -2.04
C THR A 146 -16.91 12.75 -2.89
N ILE A 147 -15.58 12.86 -2.83
CA ILE A 147 -14.80 13.93 -3.45
C ILE A 147 -14.55 13.64 -4.94
N ASP A 148 -14.83 14.65 -5.76
CA ASP A 148 -14.49 14.65 -7.18
C ASP A 148 -13.02 15.02 -7.40
N LEU A 149 -12.40 14.33 -8.37
CA LEU A 149 -11.03 14.58 -8.81
C LEU A 149 -10.98 15.96 -9.50
N VAL A 150 -10.01 16.78 -9.11
CA VAL A 150 -9.72 18.04 -9.80
C VAL A 150 -9.07 17.72 -11.15
N GLU A 151 -9.68 18.18 -12.24
CA GLU A 151 -9.22 17.91 -13.61
C GLU A 151 -8.15 18.89 -14.12
N GLU A 152 -7.97 20.03 -13.46
CA GLU A 152 -7.00 21.10 -13.80
C GLU A 152 -5.64 21.00 -13.09
#